data_AF-A0A9J5X9Y7-F1
#
_entry.id   AF-A0A9J5X9Y7-F1
#
_cell.length_a   1.000
_cell.length_b   1.000
_cell.length_c   1.000
_cell.angle_alpha   90.00
_cell.angle_beta   90.00
_cell.angle_gamma   90.00
#
_symmetry.space_group_name_H-M   'P 1'
#
loop_
_entity.id
_entity.type
_entity.pdbx_description
1 polymer ?
#
loop_
_entity_poly.entity_id
_entity_poly.type
_entity_poly.pdbx_seq_one_letter_code
_entity_poly.pdbx_strand_id
1 'polypeptide(L)'
;MGKASRDKRDIYYRKAKEEGWRARSAFKLLQIDEEFNIFEGVKRVVDLCAAPGSWSQVLSRKLYLPAKLSPGTKDNDPPLIVAIDLQPMAPIEGVIQVQGDITNAKTAEVHCNHFIFKVMGDIPSFARNLFVHQEAALFFVDELASVVFIFS
;
A
#
# COMPACT_ATOMS: atom_id res chain seq x y z
N MET A 1 33.02 10.53 10.37
CA MET A 1 32.17 10.14 11.52
C MET A 1 30.82 9.66 10.96
N GLY A 2 30.47 8.38 11.02
CA GLY A 2 29.28 7.85 10.32
C GLY A 2 28.74 6.51 10.82
N LYS A 3 28.93 6.18 12.11
CA LYS A 3 28.53 4.88 12.68
C LYS A 3 27.04 4.81 13.08
N ALA A 4 26.47 5.90 13.62
CA ALA A 4 25.11 5.88 14.18
C ALA A 4 23.98 5.54 13.18
N SER A 5 24.13 5.87 11.89
CA SER A 5 23.11 5.59 10.87
C SER A 5 23.13 4.15 10.35
N ARG A 6 24.24 3.42 10.46
CA ARG A 6 24.27 1.98 10.14
C ARG A 6 23.57 1.20 11.23
N ASP A 7 23.85 1.52 12.49
CA ASP A 7 23.27 0.83 13.64
C ASP A 7 21.74 0.99 13.68
N LYS A 8 21.21 2.20 13.43
CA LYS A 8 19.75 2.42 13.31
C LYS A 8 19.10 1.67 12.15
N ARG A 9 19.76 1.63 10.97
CA ARG A 9 19.23 0.89 9.80
C ARG A 9 19.16 -0.61 10.07
N ASP A 10 20.12 -1.12 10.84
CA ASP A 10 20.20 -2.52 11.24
C ASP A 10 19.11 -2.90 12.26
N ILE A 11 18.80 -2.02 13.22
CA ILE A 11 17.72 -2.26 14.21
C ILE A 11 16.37 -2.55 13.53
N TYR A 12 15.91 -1.69 12.61
CA TYR A 12 14.62 -1.91 11.95
C TYR A 12 14.64 -3.08 10.97
N TYR A 13 15.81 -3.42 10.41
CA TYR A 13 15.94 -4.62 9.60
C TYR A 13 15.76 -5.89 10.44
N ARG A 14 16.44 -5.97 11.59
CA ARG A 14 16.30 -7.10 12.53
C ARG A 14 14.88 -7.19 13.08
N LYS A 15 14.32 -6.05 13.51
CA LYS A 15 12.93 -5.97 13.99
C LYS A 15 11.93 -6.42 12.91
N ALA A 16 12.12 -6.01 11.66
CA ALA A 16 11.29 -6.48 10.54
C ALA A 16 11.33 -8.01 10.43
N LYS A 17 12.52 -8.60 10.48
CA LYS A 17 12.69 -10.05 10.40
C LYS A 17 12.05 -10.78 11.60
N GLU A 18 12.21 -10.26 12.81
CA GLU A 18 11.62 -10.80 14.05
C GLU A 18 10.09 -10.77 14.01
N GLU A 19 9.50 -9.70 13.47
CA GLU A 19 8.03 -9.55 13.35
C GLU A 19 7.46 -10.13 12.02
N GLY A 20 8.30 -10.76 11.21
CA GLY A 20 7.90 -11.40 9.95
C GLY A 20 7.50 -10.43 8.84
N TRP A 21 8.00 -9.19 8.86
CA TRP A 21 7.89 -8.24 7.76
C TRP A 21 8.97 -8.47 6.71
N ARG A 22 8.59 -8.38 5.43
CA ARG A 22 9.50 -8.59 4.29
C ARG A 22 10.57 -7.50 4.18
N ALA A 23 10.30 -6.30 4.66
CA ALA A 23 11.22 -5.19 4.69
C ALA A 23 10.88 -4.20 5.82
N ARG A 24 11.89 -3.44 6.22
CA ARG A 24 11.77 -2.38 7.23
C ARG A 24 10.87 -1.21 6.83
N SER A 25 10.48 -1.10 5.56
CA SER A 25 9.53 -0.08 5.11
C SER A 25 8.15 -0.26 5.76
N ALA A 26 7.76 -1.48 6.18
CA ALA A 26 6.50 -1.73 6.90
C ALA A 26 6.28 -0.76 8.08
N PHE A 27 7.35 -0.44 8.83
CA PHE A 27 7.27 0.48 9.96
C PHE A 27 6.91 1.92 9.55
N LYS A 28 7.27 2.36 8.35
CA LYS A 28 6.87 3.68 7.85
C LYS A 28 5.36 3.77 7.73
N LEU A 29 4.73 2.78 7.10
CA LEU A 29 3.28 2.78 6.90
C LEU A 29 2.53 2.63 8.23
N LEU A 30 3.04 1.80 9.15
CA LEU A 30 2.49 1.69 10.50
C LEU A 30 2.58 3.01 11.28
N GLN A 31 3.68 3.74 11.18
CA GLN A 31 3.84 5.05 11.83
C GLN A 31 2.91 6.11 11.21
N ILE A 32 2.74 6.10 9.89
CA ILE A 32 1.81 7.01 9.20
C ILE A 32 0.37 6.72 9.66
N ASP A 33 -0.02 5.45 9.73
CA ASP A 33 -1.34 5.07 10.23
C ASP A 33 -1.54 5.48 11.70
N GLU A 34 -0.54 5.29 12.55
CA GLU A 34 -0.58 5.71 13.96
C GLU A 34 -0.76 7.24 14.12
N GLU A 35 -0.17 8.05 13.24
CA GLU A 35 -0.24 9.51 13.30
C GLU A 35 -1.51 10.07 12.64
N PHE A 36 -1.96 9.48 11.54
CA PHE A 36 -2.99 10.06 10.67
C PHE A 36 -4.27 9.23 10.53
N ASN A 37 -4.34 8.03 11.12
CA ASN A 37 -5.47 7.10 11.04
C ASN A 37 -5.92 6.80 9.60
N ILE A 38 -4.97 6.65 8.68
CA ILE A 38 -5.26 6.51 7.23
C ILE A 38 -6.04 5.24 6.86
N PHE A 39 -6.16 4.28 7.78
CA PHE A 39 -6.92 3.04 7.58
C PHE A 39 -8.39 3.14 7.99
N GLU A 40 -8.81 4.22 8.64
CA GLU A 40 -10.20 4.39 9.06
C GLU A 40 -11.16 4.50 7.86
N GLY A 41 -12.20 3.67 7.84
CA GLY A 41 -13.22 3.68 6.79
C GLY A 41 -12.74 3.21 5.41
N VAL A 42 -11.52 2.70 5.29
CA VAL A 42 -10.95 2.24 4.01
C VAL A 42 -11.59 0.95 3.57
N LYS A 43 -12.20 0.97 2.37
CA LYS A 43 -12.82 -0.21 1.76
C LYS A 43 -11.98 -0.80 0.64
N ARG A 44 -11.10 0.00 0.03
CA ARG A 44 -10.26 -0.44 -1.09
C ARG A 44 -8.90 0.26 -1.07
N VAL A 45 -7.84 -0.46 -1.40
CA VAL A 45 -6.46 0.06 -1.40
C VAL A 45 -5.68 -0.42 -2.61
N VAL A 46 -4.85 0.46 -3.15
CA VAL A 46 -3.88 0.14 -4.21
C VAL A 46 -2.46 0.45 -3.73
N ASP A 47 -1.63 -0.60 -3.61
CA ASP A 47 -0.20 -0.54 -3.30
C ASP A 47 0.61 -0.58 -4.59
N LEU A 48 1.25 0.53 -4.96
CA LEU A 48 2.02 0.70 -6.19
C LEU A 48 3.51 0.55 -5.90
N CYS A 49 4.23 -0.06 -6.86
CA CYS A 49 5.64 -0.42 -6.68
C CYS A 49 5.84 -1.26 -5.41
N ALA A 50 4.96 -2.24 -5.24
CA ALA A 50 4.76 -2.91 -3.98
C ALA A 50 5.83 -3.97 -3.64
N ALA A 51 6.67 -4.44 -4.57
CA ALA A 51 7.64 -5.50 -4.30
C ALA A 51 8.70 -5.03 -3.29
N PRO A 52 9.04 -5.84 -2.26
CA PRO A 52 8.70 -7.27 -2.06
C PRO A 52 7.35 -7.53 -1.37
N GLY A 53 6.57 -6.51 -1.02
CA GLY A 53 5.21 -6.61 -0.49
C GLY A 53 5.06 -6.21 0.97
N SER A 54 5.96 -5.38 1.52
CA SER A 54 5.94 -5.08 2.97
C SER A 54 4.77 -4.20 3.39
N TRP A 55 4.36 -3.27 2.52
CA TRP A 55 3.18 -2.42 2.75
C TRP A 55 1.90 -3.21 2.52
N SER A 56 1.83 -4.00 1.46
CA SER A 56 0.81 -5.04 1.27
C SER A 56 0.62 -5.97 2.49
N GLN A 57 1.69 -6.38 3.18
CA GLN A 57 1.57 -7.14 4.43
C GLN A 57 0.90 -6.33 5.55
N VAL A 58 1.25 -5.04 5.69
CA VAL A 58 0.63 -4.15 6.68
C VAL A 58 -0.85 -4.00 6.39
N LEU A 59 -1.22 -3.72 5.13
CA LEU A 59 -2.60 -3.61 4.70
C LEU A 59 -3.40 -4.90 4.99
N SER A 60 -2.85 -6.06 4.64
CA SER A 60 -3.48 -7.35 4.95
C SER A 60 -3.71 -7.53 6.46
N ARG A 61 -2.70 -7.27 7.29
CA ARG A 61 -2.80 -7.45 8.76
C ARG A 61 -3.70 -6.43 9.45
N LYS A 62 -3.80 -5.21 8.93
CA LYS A 62 -4.54 -4.11 9.55
C LYS A 62 -5.99 -3.98 9.06
N LEU A 63 -6.23 -4.32 7.79
CA LEU A 63 -7.52 -4.12 7.13
C LEU A 63 -8.23 -5.46 6.85
N TYR A 64 -7.58 -6.35 6.11
CA TYR A 64 -8.22 -7.56 5.60
C TYR A 64 -8.45 -8.64 6.67
N LEU A 65 -7.39 -9.05 7.40
CA LEU A 65 -7.48 -10.14 8.38
C LEU A 65 -8.48 -9.83 9.52
N PRO A 66 -8.52 -8.62 10.11
CA PRO A 66 -9.51 -8.30 11.14
C PRO A 66 -10.96 -8.41 10.64
N ALA A 67 -11.24 -7.95 9.41
CA ALA A 67 -12.55 -8.04 8.78
C ALA A 67 -12.93 -9.50 8.49
N LYS A 68 -11.99 -10.29 7.95
CA LYS A 68 -12.19 -11.72 7.68
C LYS A 68 -12.52 -12.53 8.95
N LEU A 69 -11.90 -12.18 10.08
CA LEU A 69 -12.08 -12.87 11.36
C LEU A 69 -13.36 -12.43 12.11
N SER A 70 -14.00 -11.32 11.70
CA SER A 70 -15.18 -10.75 12.38
C SER A 70 -16.40 -10.61 11.45
N PRO A 71 -16.93 -11.71 10.86
CA PRO A 71 -17.95 -11.68 9.80
C PRO A 71 -19.38 -11.24 10.20
N GLY A 72 -19.57 -10.69 11.41
CA GLY A 72 -20.91 -10.49 12.01
C GLY A 72 -21.63 -9.18 11.69
N THR A 73 -21.04 -8.28 10.91
CA THR A 73 -21.61 -6.97 10.59
C THR A 73 -22.01 -6.95 9.12
N LYS A 74 -23.32 -6.83 8.85
CA LYS A 74 -23.92 -6.94 7.50
C LYS A 74 -23.39 -5.94 6.45
N ASP A 75 -22.59 -4.95 6.87
CA ASP A 75 -22.01 -3.89 6.03
C ASP A 75 -20.48 -4.02 5.81
N ASN A 76 -19.82 -5.05 6.36
CA ASN A 76 -18.34 -5.14 6.40
C ASN A 76 -17.80 -6.32 5.59
N ASP A 77 -17.92 -6.24 4.27
CA ASP A 77 -17.06 -7.03 3.39
C ASP A 77 -15.59 -6.69 3.66
N PRO A 78 -14.67 -7.69 3.63
CA PRO A 78 -13.27 -7.41 3.81
C PRO A 78 -12.78 -6.45 2.72
N PRO A 79 -11.93 -5.48 3.06
CA PRO A 79 -11.47 -4.49 2.10
C PRO A 79 -10.67 -5.12 0.97
N LEU A 80 -10.85 -4.58 -0.23
CA LEU A 80 -10.14 -5.03 -1.42
C LEU A 80 -8.74 -4.41 -1.45
N ILE A 81 -7.70 -5.23 -1.47
CA ILE A 81 -6.32 -4.77 -1.58
C ILE A 81 -5.72 -5.28 -2.89
N VAL A 82 -5.19 -4.36 -3.69
CA VAL A 82 -4.47 -4.67 -4.93
C VAL A 82 -3.04 -4.16 -4.82
N ALA A 83 -2.07 -5.02 -5.10
CA ALA A 83 -0.65 -4.69 -5.11
C ALA A 83 -0.09 -4.85 -6.53
N ILE A 84 0.63 -3.82 -7.01
CA ILE A 84 1.13 -3.76 -8.38
C ILE A 84 2.62 -3.50 -8.37
N ASP A 85 3.36 -4.32 -9.09
CA ASP A 85 4.79 -4.12 -9.31
C ASP A 85 5.24 -4.75 -10.64
N LEU A 86 6.36 -4.28 -11.18
CA LEU A 86 7.04 -4.93 -12.30
C LEU A 86 7.68 -6.26 -11.87
N GLN A 87 8.15 -6.32 -10.62
CA GLN A 87 8.79 -7.47 -10.02
C GLN A 87 7.74 -8.43 -9.43
N PRO A 88 7.96 -9.75 -9.54
CA PRO A 88 7.11 -10.71 -8.87
C PRO A 88 7.26 -10.61 -7.36
N MET A 89 6.20 -10.92 -6.63
CA MET A 89 6.20 -10.99 -5.17
C MET A 89 5.57 -12.30 -4.70
N ALA A 90 5.99 -12.76 -3.52
CA ALA A 90 5.36 -13.92 -2.90
C ALA A 90 3.91 -13.58 -2.50
N PRO A 91 2.97 -14.55 -2.56
CA PRO A 91 1.57 -14.30 -2.23
C PRO A 91 1.40 -13.76 -0.81
N ILE A 92 0.41 -12.88 -0.63
CA ILE A 92 0.00 -12.32 0.66
C ILE A 92 -1.51 -12.51 0.75
N GLU A 93 -1.97 -13.05 1.88
CA GLU A 93 -3.39 -13.33 2.09
C GLU A 93 -4.23 -12.04 2.01
N GLY A 94 -5.33 -12.08 1.27
CA GLY A 94 -6.22 -10.94 1.09
C GLY A 94 -5.70 -9.85 0.14
N VAL A 95 -4.58 -10.09 -0.55
CA VAL A 95 -4.00 -9.14 -1.51
C VAL A 95 -4.01 -9.74 -2.91
N ILE A 96 -4.66 -9.06 -3.84
CA ILE A 96 -4.58 -9.36 -5.27
C ILE A 96 -3.28 -8.78 -5.79
N GLN A 97 -2.40 -9.63 -6.31
CA GLN A 97 -1.09 -9.22 -6.80
C GLN A 97 -1.10 -9.21 -8.32
N VAL A 98 -0.76 -8.07 -8.90
CA VAL A 98 -0.67 -7.86 -10.34
C VAL A 98 0.76 -7.54 -10.69
N GLN A 99 1.38 -8.39 -11.50
CA GLN A 99 2.67 -8.07 -12.10
C GLN A 99 2.44 -7.23 -13.35
N GLY A 100 2.83 -5.96 -13.34
CA GLY A 100 2.55 -5.05 -14.45
C GLY A 100 3.21 -3.68 -14.33
N ASP A 101 3.32 -3.02 -15.47
CA ASP A 101 3.82 -1.66 -15.57
C ASP A 101 2.68 -0.67 -15.30
N ILE A 102 2.83 0.14 -14.26
CA ILE A 102 1.85 1.17 -13.86
C ILE A 102 1.69 2.29 -14.92
N THR A 103 2.67 2.45 -15.81
CA THR A 103 2.61 3.42 -16.93
C THR A 103 1.85 2.87 -18.13
N ASN A 104 1.56 1.56 -18.16
CA ASN A 104 0.81 0.92 -19.22
C ASN A 104 -0.70 1.00 -18.93
N ALA A 105 -1.45 1.57 -19.88
CA ALA A 105 -2.90 1.73 -19.80
C ALA A 105 -3.64 0.40 -19.55
N LYS A 106 -3.14 -0.74 -20.03
CA LYS A 106 -3.76 -2.04 -19.79
C LYS A 106 -3.66 -2.50 -18.34
N THR A 107 -2.55 -2.22 -17.68
CA THR A 107 -2.39 -2.47 -16.24
C THR A 107 -3.40 -1.61 -15.50
N ALA A 108 -3.48 -0.31 -15.84
CA ALA A 108 -4.47 0.63 -15.31
C ALA A 108 -5.94 0.19 -15.53
N GLU A 109 -6.25 -0.43 -16.68
CA GLU A 109 -7.60 -0.93 -17.00
C GLU A 109 -8.00 -2.18 -16.20
N VAL A 110 -7.06 -3.10 -15.93
CA VAL A 110 -7.30 -4.23 -15.00
C VAL A 110 -7.72 -3.71 -13.61
N HIS A 111 -7.32 -2.48 -13.26
CA HIS A 111 -7.71 -1.80 -12.01
C HIS A 111 -9.10 -1.15 -12.08
N CYS A 112 -9.55 -0.67 -13.25
CA CYS A 112 -10.80 0.11 -13.38
C CYS A 112 -12.08 -0.74 -13.37
N ASN A 113 -12.01 -2.06 -13.57
CA ASN A 113 -13.20 -2.91 -13.48
C ASN A 113 -13.53 -3.31 -12.03
N HIS A 114 -12.56 -3.25 -11.11
CA HIS A 114 -12.76 -3.52 -9.69
C HIS A 114 -12.93 -2.24 -8.85
N PHE A 115 -12.44 -1.12 -9.38
CA PHE A 115 -12.58 0.20 -8.79
C PHE A 115 -13.31 1.07 -9.81
N ILE A 116 -14.50 1.56 -9.48
CA ILE A 116 -15.16 2.60 -10.30
C ILE A 116 -14.28 3.85 -10.22
N PHE A 117 -13.27 3.95 -11.08
CA PHE A 117 -12.51 5.15 -11.33
C PHE A 117 -12.97 5.69 -12.68
N LYS A 118 -13.71 6.80 -12.63
CA LYS A 118 -13.56 7.81 -13.66
C LYS A 118 -12.11 8.29 -13.51
N VAL A 119 -11.23 7.86 -14.39
CA VAL A 119 -9.93 8.50 -14.58
C VAL A 119 -10.27 9.94 -14.96
N MET A 120 -10.37 10.84 -13.97
CA MET A 120 -10.24 12.26 -14.26
C MET A 120 -8.83 12.40 -14.78
N GLY A 121 -8.74 12.72 -16.07
CA GLY A 121 -7.52 13.26 -16.64
C GLY A 121 -6.99 14.34 -15.71
N ASP A 122 -5.68 14.37 -15.60
CA ASP A 122 -4.89 15.19 -14.69
C ASP A 122 -4.58 14.48 -13.36
N ILE A 123 -3.56 13.64 -13.42
CA ILE A 123 -2.55 13.60 -12.37
C ILE A 123 -2.24 15.06 -12.03
N PRO A 124 -2.56 15.56 -10.81
CA PRO A 124 -2.33 16.95 -10.48
C PRO A 124 -0.86 17.29 -10.73
N SER A 125 -0.57 18.46 -11.29
CA SER A 125 0.78 18.95 -11.60
C SER A 125 1.75 18.81 -10.41
N PHE A 126 1.22 18.74 -9.19
CA PHE A 126 1.91 18.47 -7.94
C PHE A 126 2.58 17.08 -7.87
N ALA A 127 1.91 16.03 -8.35
CA ALA A 127 2.46 14.68 -8.40
C ALA A 127 3.60 14.56 -9.42
N ARG A 128 3.65 15.41 -10.45
CA ARG A 128 4.72 15.43 -11.47
C ARG A 128 6.11 15.79 -10.90
N ASN A 129 6.17 16.66 -9.89
CA ASN A 129 7.43 17.08 -9.25
C ASN A 129 7.91 16.12 -8.16
N LEU A 130 7.06 15.19 -7.73
CA LEU A 130 7.37 14.19 -6.69
C LEU A 130 8.06 12.94 -7.24
N PHE A 131 8.21 12.82 -8.57
CA PHE A 131 8.84 11.68 -9.25
C PHE A 131 10.39 11.64 -9.15
N VAL A 132 11.04 12.66 -8.59
CA VAL A 132 12.51 12.82 -8.70
C VAL A 132 13.28 12.25 -7.49
N HIS A 133 12.62 11.97 -6.37
CA HIS A 133 13.28 11.39 -5.20
C HIS A 133 12.39 10.32 -4.55
N GLN A 134 12.89 9.08 -4.49
CA GLN A 134 12.24 7.86 -3.96
C GLN A 134 11.86 7.92 -2.45
N GLU A 135 11.29 9.02 -1.97
CA GLU A 135 11.01 9.21 -0.54
C GLU A 135 9.57 9.66 -0.21
N ALA A 136 8.66 9.74 -1.18
CA ALA A 136 7.31 10.22 -0.89
C ALA A 136 6.22 9.18 -1.17
N ALA A 137 5.53 8.79 -0.09
CA ALA A 137 4.23 8.17 -0.15
C ALA A 137 3.22 9.23 -0.62
N LEU A 138 2.55 9.00 -1.76
CA LEU A 138 1.46 9.86 -2.21
C LEU A 138 0.14 9.21 -1.83
N PHE A 139 -0.57 9.81 -0.87
CA PHE A 139 -1.91 9.39 -0.48
C PHE A 139 -2.94 10.22 -1.24
N PHE A 140 -3.83 9.56 -1.95
CA PHE A 140 -5.05 10.18 -2.44
C PHE A 140 -6.21 9.48 -1.75
N VAL A 141 -6.95 10.23 -0.92
CA VAL A 141 -8.22 9.79 -0.33
C VAL A 141 -9.30 10.53 -1.10
N ASP A 142 -10.06 9.81 -1.92
CA ASP A 142 -11.25 10.38 -2.54
C ASP A 142 -12.37 10.45 -1.50
N GLU A 143 -12.91 11.66 -1.26
CA GLU A 143 -14.06 11.91 -0.38
C GLU A 143 -15.30 11.11 -0.79
N LEU A 144 -15.36 10.62 -2.04
CA LEU A 144 -16.50 9.87 -2.56
C LEU A 144 -16.28 8.35 -2.67
N ALA A 145 -15.06 7.82 -2.44
CA ALA A 145 -14.75 6.42 -2.77
C ALA A 145 -13.95 5.59 -1.75
N SER A 146 -13.43 6.16 -0.66
CA SER A 146 -12.66 5.44 0.38
C SER A 146 -11.51 4.60 -0.19
N VAL A 147 -10.81 5.15 -1.20
CA VAL A 147 -9.65 4.51 -1.83
C VAL A 147 -8.39 5.20 -1.35
N VAL A 148 -7.35 4.42 -1.01
CA VAL A 148 -6.02 4.94 -0.72
C VAL A 148 -5.04 4.41 -1.74
N PHE A 149 -4.29 5.30 -2.39
CA PHE A 149 -3.10 4.95 -3.16
C PHE A 149 -1.88 5.08 -2.27
N ILE A 150 -0.96 4.13 -2.40
CA ILE A 150 0.24 4.08 -1.58
C ILE A 150 1.42 3.71 -2.49
N PHE A 151 2.55 4.41 -2.37
CA PHE A 151 3.76 4.17 -3.16
C PHE A 151 4.92 3.75 -2.24
N SER A 152 5.46 2.53 -2.44
CA SER A 152 6.43 1.90 -1.53
C SER A 152 7.90 2.23 -1.81
#